data_AF-A0A2P7BLM9-F1
#
_entry.id   AF-A0A2P7BLM9-F1
#
_cell.length_a   1.000
_cell.length_b   1.000
_cell.length_c   1.000
_cell.angle_alpha   90.00
_cell.angle_beta   90.00
_cell.angle_gamma   90.00
#
_symmetry.space_group_name_H-M   'P 1'
#
loop_
_entity.id
_entity.type
_entity.pdbx_description
1 polymer ?
#
loop_
_entity_poly.entity_id
_entity_poly.type
_entity_poly.pdbx_seq_one_letter_code
_entity_poly.pdbx_strand_id
1 'polypeptide(L)' 'MSFLIDFATRSRRNNDSAYREALAMLQGMSASDRADIGIKQADFARIAREMSRR' A
#
# COMPACT_ATOMS: atom_id res chain seq x y z
N MET A 1 -5.07 -7.70 32.33
CA MET A 1 -3.91 -8.48 31.85
C MET A 1 -4.11 -8.86 30.37
N SER A 2 -4.03 -7.91 29.43
CA SER A 2 -4.21 -8.19 27.98
C SER A 2 -3.12 -7.56 27.10
N PHE A 3 -1.93 -7.31 27.63
CA PHE A 3 -0.85 -6.62 26.90
C PHE A 3 -0.09 -7.50 25.90
N LEU A 4 -0.29 -8.82 25.92
CA LEU A 4 0.48 -9.77 25.09
C LEU A 4 -0.19 -10.12 23.75
N ILE A 5 -1.47 -9.76 23.55
CA ILE A 5 -2.21 -10.08 22.30
C ILE A 5 -2.03 -8.98 21.23
N ASP A 6 -1.69 -7.75 21.62
CA ASP A 6 -1.55 -6.64 20.66
C ASP A 6 -0.23 -6.65 19.88
N PHE A 7 0.84 -7.26 20.39
CA PHE A 7 2.14 -7.18 19.73
C PHE A 7 2.22 -8.06 18.47
N ALA A 8 1.65 -9.27 18.53
CA ALA A 8 1.63 -10.21 17.40
C ALA A 8 0.63 -9.83 16.30
N THR A 9 -0.47 -9.14 16.65
CA THR A 9 -1.45 -8.64 15.68
C THR A 9 -0.98 -7.36 14.98
N ARG A 10 -0.16 -6.54 15.64
CA ARG A 10 0.41 -5.31 15.06
C ARG A 10 1.44 -5.58 13.98
N SER A 11 2.30 -6.59 14.18
CA SER A 11 3.38 -6.90 13.22
C SER A 11 2.84 -7.34 11.84
N ARG A 12 1.78 -8.16 11.79
CA ARG A 12 1.14 -8.55 10.51
C ARG A 12 0.32 -7.43 9.87
N ARG A 13 -0.27 -6.53 10.66
CA ARG A 13 -1.06 -5.40 10.15
C ARG A 13 -0.22 -4.37 9.41
N ASN A 14 1.03 -4.16 9.79
CA ASN A 14 1.86 -3.09 9.22
C ASN A 14 2.13 -3.26 7.71
N ASN A 15 2.38 -4.49 7.25
CA ASN A 15 2.61 -4.75 5.82
C ASN A 15 1.32 -4.54 5.00
N ASP A 16 0.19 -4.98 5.53
CA ASP A 16 -1.11 -4.81 4.86
C ASP A 16 -1.57 -3.35 4.86
N SER A 17 -1.27 -2.58 5.92
CA SER A 17 -1.61 -1.15 5.97
C SER A 17 -0.78 -0.34 4.98
N ALA A 18 0.53 -0.58 4.89
CA ALA A 18 1.40 0.10 3.94
C ALA A 18 0.99 -0.20 2.49
N TYR A 19 0.63 -1.44 2.20
CA TYR A 19 0.12 -1.83 0.88
C TYR A 19 -1.20 -1.13 0.53
N ARG A 20 -2.15 -1.06 1.48
CA ARG A 20 -3.45 -0.40 1.29
C ARG A 20 -3.30 1.11 1.13
N GLU A 21 -2.41 1.73 1.89
CA GLU A 21 -2.10 3.15 1.79
C GLU A 21 -1.48 3.48 0.43
N ALA A 22 -0.48 2.71 0.00
CA ALA A 22 0.12 2.87 -1.33
C ALA A 22 -0.90 2.69 -2.46
N LEU A 23 -1.81 1.71 -2.35
CA LEU A 23 -2.91 1.55 -3.30
C LEU A 23 -3.86 2.76 -3.31
N ALA A 24 -4.23 3.28 -2.14
CA ALA A 24 -5.10 4.44 -2.03
C ALA A 24 -4.46 5.69 -2.66
N MET A 25 -3.15 5.89 -2.45
CA MET A 25 -2.39 6.97 -3.10
C MET A 25 -2.41 6.85 -4.63
N LEU A 26 -2.13 5.65 -5.16
CA LEU A 26 -2.14 5.41 -6.61
C LEU A 26 -3.55 5.55 -7.23
N GLN A 27 -4.59 5.12 -6.51
CA GLN A 27 -5.98 5.29 -6.94
C GLN A 27 -6.43 6.75 -6.90
N GLY A 28 -5.92 7.53 -5.95
CA GLY A 28 -6.18 8.96 -5.82
C GLY A 28 -5.52 9.84 -6.88
N MET A 29 -4.46 9.36 -7.55
CA MET A 29 -3.82 10.08 -8.66
C MET A 29 -4.79 10.30 -9.82
N SER A 30 -4.78 11.49 -10.43
CA SER A 30 -5.61 11.75 -11.61
C SER A 30 -5.15 10.91 -12.81
N ALA A 31 -6.01 10.72 -13.81
CA ALA A 31 -5.62 9.97 -15.01
C ALA A 31 -4.46 10.64 -15.78
N SER A 32 -4.37 11.98 -15.72
CA SER A 32 -3.29 12.76 -16.31
C SER A 32 -1.95 12.48 -15.62
N ASP A 33 -1.92 12.54 -14.28
CA ASP A 33 -0.70 12.26 -13.50
C ASP A 33 -0.17 10.84 -13.80
N ARG A 34 -1.07 9.87 -13.97
CA ARG A 34 -0.68 8.50 -14.33
C ARG A 34 -0.11 8.40 -15.75
N ALA A 35 -0.69 9.14 -16.69
CA ALA A 35 -0.26 9.14 -18.09
C ALA A 35 1.14 9.77 -18.23
N ASP A 36 1.41 10.84 -17.49
CA ASP A 36 2.71 11.52 -17.49
C ASP A 36 3.83 10.62 -16.95
N ILE A 37 3.53 9.80 -15.94
CA ILE A 37 4.48 8.83 -15.36
C ILE A 37 4.50 7.51 -16.15
N GLY A 38 3.58 7.32 -17.10
CA GLY A 38 3.47 6.10 -17.91
C GLY A 38 3.01 4.86 -17.15
N ILE A 39 2.30 5.03 -16.03
CA ILE A 39 1.88 3.92 -15.17
C ILE A 39 0.46 3.46 -15.55
N LYS A 40 0.30 2.16 -15.83
CA LYS A 40 -1.02 1.55 -16.06
C LYS A 40 -1.68 1.16 -14.74
N GLN A 41 -3.01 1.20 -14.68
CA GLN A 41 -3.76 0.73 -13.49
C GLN A 41 -3.45 -0.74 -13.15
N ALA A 42 -3.16 -1.57 -14.14
CA ALA A 42 -2.76 -2.96 -13.94
C ALA A 42 -1.47 -3.10 -13.10
N ASP A 43 -0.59 -2.11 -13.15
CA ASP A 43 0.65 -2.08 -12.38
C ASP A 43 0.46 -1.61 -10.94
N PHE A 44 -0.70 -1.06 -10.58
CA PHE A 44 -0.91 -0.43 -9.27
C PHE A 44 -0.69 -1.42 -8.11
N ALA A 45 -1.21 -2.64 -8.23
CA ALA A 45 -1.02 -3.67 -7.21
C ALA A 45 0.46 -4.08 -7.08
N ARG A 46 1.20 -4.10 -8.20
CA ARG A 46 2.63 -4.41 -8.20
C ARG A 46 3.44 -3.29 -7.55
N ILE A 47 3.18 -2.04 -7.93
CA ILE A 47 3.86 -0.85 -7.40
C ILE A 47 3.54 -0.67 -5.92
N ALA A 48 2.29 -0.84 -5.50
CA ALA A 48 1.91 -0.78 -4.09
C ALA A 48 2.60 -1.87 -3.26
N ARG A 49 2.76 -3.09 -3.80
CA ARG A 49 3.56 -4.14 -3.15
C ARG A 49 5.02 -3.74 -2.99
N GLU A 50 5.61 -3.17 -4.03
CA GLU A 50 7.00 -2.71 -4.00
C GLU A 50 7.19 -1.58 -2.97
N MET A 51 6.26 -0.63 -2.91
CA MET A 51 6.24 0.46 -1.92
C MET A 51 6.08 -0.06 -0.49
N SER A 52 5.25 -1.09 -0.27
CA SER A 52 5.03 -1.67 1.06
C SER A 52 6.20 -2.52 1.59
N ARG A 53 7.12 -2.92 0.71
CA ARG A 53 8.26 -3.80 1.04
C ARG A 53 9.54 -3.03 1.34
N ARG A 54 9.60 -1.75 0.98
CA ARG A 54 10.70 -0.83 1.28
C ARG A 54 10.51 -0.22 2.66
#